data_AF-A0A940XKZ4-F1
#
_entry.id   AF-A0A940XKZ4-F1
#
_cell.length_a   1.000
_cell.length_b   1.000
_cell.length_c   1.000
_cell.angle_alpha   90.00
_cell.angle_beta   90.00
_cell.angle_gamma   90.00
#
_symmetry.space_group_name_H-M   'P 1'
#
loop_
_entity.id
_entity.type
_entity.pdbx_description
1 polymer ?
#
loop_
_entity_poly.entity_id
_entity_poly.type
_entity_poly.pdbx_seq_one_letter_code
_entity_poly.pdbx_strand_id
1 'polypeptide(L)'
;MSQTAAQRLLRNDPRTTEAASSEPDLLPLRVAEALLAVLGSREKVLAFYRSGAGHAVLTGEALILLGGRGPQRVPRPLTIVKPAHGARRRVDVSVEGRSVGLWGSRVDASGELLERAGKPAPDALAEDPRTAAVAGGEAITLPAEHRRLLLDVLGPDEVVRSVYHSGWGYAVLTGEGLVLLRNLVTPTAARAPLPLRIVRRAHGLLATVDVLVDGRTYKLHGSKLDPRGEALESVGEVVVPGPAAPRPGVRRPEAAWIRRHPVLTSAAVVGVLVAGVNAGRGGEPAVRAASPGPTAEASVVVPDFEGSGLRAAATRAGLSPWRAVSVADASSAHRPVEATATGWQVCFQSPSREERVRPSGVTLTLYAVPEREECPARLRGPRLVVMPDLVGERYRHVARALDDLGLHRTDLFHTYTGKPLGDSGREPADWTVCRQTPQPDTRVEAGAQIDLWLIGPGDPCEKPSPQPDPTPDPTPKPKPKSKPRPTPGAQSDAKPVPRPQPSYGGGGGSGGSGTGGSSGTGGTTGGGPAGVGFGQACAPVGATATTADGRPAKCFMGKDGRARWGYNSG
;
A
#
# COMPACT_ATOMS: atom_id res chain seq x y z
N MET A 1 -34.93 15.70 -0.78
CA MET A 1 -35.20 14.51 0.06
C MET A 1 -36.04 14.93 1.24
N SER A 2 -37.14 14.22 1.54
CA SER A 2 -37.96 14.48 2.73
C SER A 2 -37.15 14.22 4.01
N GLN A 3 -37.32 15.06 5.03
CA GLN A 3 -36.66 14.84 6.32
C GLN A 3 -37.09 13.52 6.95
N THR A 4 -36.13 12.78 7.50
CA THR A 4 -36.41 11.53 8.23
C THR A 4 -37.08 11.82 9.58
N ALA A 5 -37.73 10.81 10.18
CA ALA A 5 -38.32 10.96 11.52
C ALA A 5 -37.28 11.35 12.58
N ALA A 6 -36.08 10.75 12.51
CA ALA A 6 -34.96 11.09 13.40
C ALA A 6 -34.49 12.53 13.22
N GLN A 7 -34.43 13.03 11.98
CA GLN A 7 -34.10 14.43 11.70
C GLN A 7 -35.12 15.39 12.28
N ARG A 8 -36.42 15.11 12.09
CA ARG A 8 -37.47 15.95 12.69
C ARG A 8 -37.38 15.96 14.21
N LEU A 9 -37.16 14.80 14.82
CA LEU A 9 -37.00 14.69 16.28
C LEU A 9 -35.83 15.54 16.79
N LEU A 10 -34.64 15.43 16.19
CA LEU A 10 -33.46 16.17 16.61
C LEU A 10 -33.52 17.67 16.24
N ARG A 11 -34.21 18.05 15.15
CA ARG A 11 -34.38 19.46 14.76
C ARG A 11 -35.44 20.20 15.56
N ASN A 12 -36.33 19.48 16.24
CA ASN A 12 -37.35 20.08 17.10
C ASN A 12 -36.90 20.20 18.56
N ASP A 13 -35.82 19.52 18.96
CA ASP A 13 -35.24 19.67 20.29
C ASP A 13 -34.20 20.81 20.30
N PRO A 14 -34.34 21.84 21.16
CA PRO A 14 -33.45 23.00 21.18
C PRO A 14 -32.00 22.64 21.56
N ARG A 15 -31.76 21.48 22.17
CA ARG A 15 -30.43 20.99 22.54
C ARG A 15 -29.65 20.46 21.35
N THR A 16 -30.34 20.02 20.29
CA THR A 16 -29.74 19.35 19.12
C THR A 16 -29.95 20.11 17.81
N THR A 17 -30.86 21.09 17.78
CA THR A 17 -31.29 21.83 16.59
C THR A 17 -30.14 22.35 15.72
N GLU A 18 -29.15 23.01 16.32
CA GLU A 18 -28.05 23.66 15.60
C GLU A 18 -27.17 22.64 14.86
N ALA A 19 -26.67 21.63 15.58
CA ALA A 19 -25.87 20.56 14.99
C ALA A 19 -26.67 19.69 14.00
N ALA A 20 -27.95 19.40 14.30
CA ALA A 20 -28.81 18.58 13.44
C ALA A 20 -29.26 19.29 12.14
N SER A 21 -29.17 20.62 12.10
CA SER A 21 -29.47 21.39 10.89
C SER A 21 -28.33 21.29 9.87
N SER A 22 -27.10 21.13 10.35
CA SER A 22 -25.88 21.08 9.52
C SER A 22 -25.54 19.66 9.01
N GLU A 23 -26.15 18.62 9.60
CA GLU A 23 -25.90 17.23 9.25
C GLU A 23 -27.07 16.59 8.46
N PRO A 24 -26.88 16.23 7.17
CA PRO A 24 -27.93 15.61 6.37
C PRO A 24 -28.06 14.10 6.60
N ASP A 25 -27.02 13.44 7.15
CA ASP A 25 -27.00 11.99 7.39
C ASP A 25 -27.12 11.73 8.89
N LEU A 26 -28.35 11.83 9.42
CA LEU A 26 -28.57 11.68 10.85
C LEU A 26 -28.86 10.24 11.28
N LEU A 27 -28.63 10.06 12.58
CA LEU A 27 -28.81 8.88 13.40
C LEU A 27 -30.08 8.07 13.04
N PRO A 28 -30.06 6.74 13.16
CA PRO A 28 -31.28 5.95 13.22
C PRO A 28 -32.23 6.46 14.31
N LEU A 29 -33.55 6.38 14.11
CA LEU A 29 -34.54 6.94 15.04
C LEU A 29 -34.32 6.51 16.50
N ARG A 30 -34.10 5.20 16.74
CA ARG A 30 -33.81 4.67 18.08
C ARG A 30 -32.56 5.30 18.73
N VAL A 31 -31.56 5.63 17.91
CA VAL A 31 -30.32 6.24 18.39
C VAL A 31 -30.55 7.72 18.72
N ALA A 32 -31.40 8.42 17.96
CA ALA A 32 -31.82 9.78 18.28
C ALA A 32 -32.63 9.84 19.58
N GLU A 33 -33.57 8.92 19.80
CA GLU A 33 -34.34 8.81 21.05
C GLU A 33 -33.42 8.53 22.26
N ALA A 34 -32.48 7.59 22.11
CA ALA A 34 -31.52 7.26 23.16
C ALA A 34 -30.60 8.45 23.51
N LEU A 35 -30.22 9.26 22.52
CA LEU A 35 -29.47 10.49 22.74
C LEU A 35 -30.30 11.50 23.55
N LEU A 36 -31.54 11.79 23.13
CA LEU A 36 -32.39 12.77 23.82
C LEU A 36 -32.70 12.38 25.27
N ALA A 37 -32.78 11.08 25.54
CA ALA A 37 -33.00 10.53 26.88
C ALA A 37 -31.77 10.72 27.81
N VAL A 38 -30.54 10.75 27.26
CA VAL A 38 -29.31 10.86 28.05
C VAL A 38 -28.75 12.30 28.12
N LEU A 39 -29.21 13.18 27.23
CA LEU A 39 -28.83 14.59 27.25
C LEU A 39 -29.39 15.29 28.49
N GLY A 40 -28.55 16.08 29.16
CA GLY A 40 -28.99 16.99 30.21
C GLY A 40 -29.96 18.05 29.69
N SER A 41 -30.77 18.64 30.57
CA SER A 41 -31.78 19.64 30.18
C SER A 41 -31.18 20.94 29.61
N ARG A 42 -29.93 21.26 29.96
CA ARG A 42 -29.19 22.45 29.48
C ARG A 42 -28.04 22.11 28.53
N GLU A 43 -27.84 20.84 28.25
CA GLU A 43 -26.70 20.37 27.49
C GLU A 43 -26.96 20.57 25.99
N LYS A 44 -26.08 21.31 25.30
CA LYS A 44 -26.14 21.48 23.84
C LYS A 44 -25.21 20.51 23.14
N VAL A 45 -25.69 19.93 22.05
CA VAL A 45 -24.89 19.12 21.14
C VAL A 45 -24.08 20.03 20.23
N LEU A 46 -22.77 19.82 20.22
CA LEU A 46 -21.82 20.57 19.40
C LEU A 46 -21.60 19.90 18.05
N ALA A 47 -21.49 18.57 18.00
CA ALA A 47 -21.22 17.82 16.76
C ALA A 47 -21.60 16.33 16.87
N PHE A 48 -21.88 15.70 15.72
CA PHE A 48 -22.22 14.27 15.59
C PHE A 48 -21.12 13.50 14.86
N TYR A 49 -20.58 12.44 15.44
CA TYR A 49 -19.51 11.64 14.85
C TYR A 49 -19.98 10.22 14.55
N ARG A 50 -19.32 9.56 13.60
CA ARG A 50 -19.41 8.10 13.45
C ARG A 50 -18.34 7.45 14.34
N SER A 51 -18.62 6.28 14.92
CA SER A 51 -17.70 5.57 15.80
C SER A 51 -17.84 4.05 15.64
N GLY A 52 -16.84 3.37 15.07
CA GLY A 52 -16.96 1.98 14.64
C GLY A 52 -18.28 1.69 13.89
N ALA A 53 -19.10 0.81 14.48
CA ALA A 53 -20.44 0.43 14.00
C ALA A 53 -21.59 1.28 14.59
N GLY A 54 -21.27 2.31 15.39
CA GLY A 54 -22.22 3.19 16.06
C GLY A 54 -21.95 4.67 15.79
N HIS A 55 -22.44 5.51 16.69
CA HIS A 55 -22.36 6.96 16.60
C HIS A 55 -21.78 7.54 17.88
N ALA A 56 -21.36 8.79 17.85
CA ALA A 56 -20.97 9.52 19.04
C ALA A 56 -21.41 10.98 18.92
N VAL A 57 -21.60 11.65 20.05
CA VAL A 57 -22.07 13.03 20.09
C VAL A 57 -21.22 13.81 21.08
N LEU A 58 -20.62 14.90 20.61
CA LEU A 58 -19.87 15.80 21.48
C LEU A 58 -20.82 16.89 21.99
N THR A 59 -20.77 17.14 23.30
CA THR A 59 -21.48 18.22 23.97
C THR A 59 -20.49 19.15 24.67
N GLY A 60 -21.01 20.22 25.29
CA GLY A 60 -20.20 21.06 26.16
C GLY A 60 -19.54 20.31 27.32
N GLU A 61 -20.17 19.25 27.82
CA GLU A 61 -19.80 18.56 29.08
C GLU A 61 -19.15 17.19 28.86
N ALA A 62 -19.51 16.48 27.78
CA ALA A 62 -19.13 15.09 27.58
C ALA A 62 -19.09 14.69 26.10
N LEU A 63 -18.42 13.58 25.84
CA LEU A 63 -18.62 12.77 24.64
C LEU A 63 -19.59 11.63 24.98
N ILE A 64 -20.70 11.54 24.27
CA ILE A 64 -21.71 10.49 24.43
C ILE A 64 -21.52 9.47 23.31
N LEU A 65 -21.08 8.26 23.62
CA LEU A 65 -21.03 7.15 22.68
C LEU A 65 -22.40 6.49 22.57
N LEU A 66 -22.89 6.37 21.34
CA LEU A 66 -24.20 5.82 20.99
C LEU A 66 -24.01 4.55 20.16
N GLY A 67 -23.72 3.42 20.82
CA GLY A 67 -23.58 2.11 20.20
C GLY A 67 -23.55 0.97 21.22
N GLY A 68 -23.91 -0.25 20.80
CA GLY A 68 -23.82 -1.44 21.64
C GLY A 68 -24.88 -1.53 22.75
N ARG A 69 -24.44 -1.67 24.01
CA ARG A 69 -25.26 -1.97 25.22
C ARG A 69 -26.07 -0.77 25.76
N GLY A 70 -25.93 0.41 25.16
CA GLY A 70 -26.62 1.63 25.57
C GLY A 70 -25.71 2.87 25.43
N PRO A 71 -26.25 4.08 25.67
CA PRO A 71 -25.46 5.29 25.67
C PRO A 71 -24.40 5.28 26.78
N GLN A 72 -23.15 5.58 26.45
CA GLN A 72 -22.05 5.73 27.41
C GLN A 72 -21.56 7.18 27.41
N ARG A 73 -21.49 7.79 28.59
CA ARG A 73 -21.09 9.19 28.76
C ARG A 73 -19.64 9.29 29.23
N VAL A 74 -18.81 10.01 28.48
CA VAL A 74 -17.38 10.22 28.76
C VAL A 74 -17.16 11.70 29.09
N PRO A 75 -16.92 12.06 30.36
CA PRO A 75 -16.80 13.46 30.77
C PRO A 75 -15.55 14.12 30.16
N ARG A 76 -15.59 15.44 29.97
CA ARG A 76 -14.42 16.24 29.57
C ARG A 76 -13.49 16.53 30.78
N PRO A 77 -12.19 16.81 30.55
CA PRO A 77 -11.49 16.78 29.27
C PRO A 77 -11.33 15.35 28.75
N LEU A 78 -11.57 15.16 27.45
CA LEU A 78 -11.34 13.87 26.78
C LEU A 78 -9.83 13.55 26.76
N THR A 79 -9.47 12.26 26.72
CA THR A 79 -8.09 11.85 26.53
C THR A 79 -7.87 11.55 25.05
N ILE A 80 -7.18 12.42 24.32
CA ILE A 80 -6.93 12.30 22.88
C ILE A 80 -5.73 11.37 22.66
N VAL A 81 -5.98 10.16 22.18
CA VAL A 81 -4.93 9.15 21.90
C VAL A 81 -4.20 9.47 20.62
N LYS A 82 -4.92 9.92 19.58
CA LYS A 82 -4.35 10.43 18.33
C LYS A 82 -5.15 11.63 17.85
N PRO A 83 -4.47 12.73 17.49
CA PRO A 83 -5.14 13.85 16.83
C PRO A 83 -5.67 13.42 15.45
N ALA A 84 -6.44 14.31 14.83
CA ALA A 84 -7.05 14.13 13.54
C ALA A 84 -6.01 13.73 12.49
N HIS A 85 -6.18 12.54 11.92
CA HIS A 85 -5.24 12.00 10.94
C HIS A 85 -5.93 11.37 9.73
N GLY A 86 -5.19 11.35 8.62
CA GLY A 86 -5.62 10.75 7.35
C GLY A 86 -6.69 11.54 6.60
N ALA A 87 -7.05 11.04 5.40
CA ALA A 87 -8.01 11.71 4.50
C ALA A 87 -9.43 11.84 5.08
N ARG A 88 -9.79 10.96 6.03
CA ARG A 88 -11.09 11.01 6.74
C ARG A 88 -11.02 11.69 8.12
N ARG A 89 -9.88 12.32 8.44
CA ARG A 89 -9.62 13.11 9.66
C ARG A 89 -10.20 12.45 10.91
N ARG A 90 -9.75 11.22 11.16
CA ARG A 90 -10.17 10.40 12.29
C ARG A 90 -9.44 10.88 13.55
N VAL A 91 -10.15 11.10 14.64
CA VAL A 91 -9.59 11.37 15.97
C VAL A 91 -9.78 10.12 16.83
N ASP A 92 -8.72 9.64 17.48
CA ASP A 92 -8.84 8.52 18.42
C ASP A 92 -8.88 9.05 19.85
N VAL A 93 -9.91 8.69 20.61
CA VAL A 93 -10.10 9.08 22.02
C VAL A 93 -10.03 7.85 22.94
N SER A 94 -9.51 8.01 24.15
CA SER A 94 -9.49 6.94 25.16
C SER A 94 -10.78 6.98 25.97
N VAL A 95 -11.49 5.85 25.99
CA VAL A 95 -12.71 5.63 26.78
C VAL A 95 -12.48 4.40 27.63
N GLU A 96 -12.37 4.59 28.94
CA GLU A 96 -12.07 3.51 29.90
C GLU A 96 -10.80 2.71 29.50
N GLY A 97 -9.78 3.42 29.00
CA GLY A 97 -8.51 2.84 28.56
C GLY A 97 -8.55 2.20 27.16
N ARG A 98 -9.69 2.23 26.47
CA ARG A 98 -9.84 1.71 25.10
C ARG A 98 -9.84 2.85 24.08
N SER A 99 -9.13 2.66 22.97
CA SER A 99 -9.12 3.62 21.87
C SER A 99 -10.39 3.50 21.03
N VAL A 100 -11.15 4.59 20.94
CA VAL A 100 -12.36 4.71 20.12
C VAL A 100 -12.09 5.72 19.00
N GLY A 101 -12.21 5.27 17.76
CA GLY A 101 -12.02 6.13 16.58
C GLY A 101 -13.29 6.86 16.20
N LEU A 102 -13.19 8.19 16.13
CA LEU A 102 -14.27 9.10 15.76
C LEU A 102 -13.95 9.73 14.41
N TRP A 103 -14.85 9.63 13.45
CA TRP A 103 -14.69 10.29 12.15
C TRP A 103 -15.38 11.64 12.15
N GLY A 104 -14.68 12.64 11.61
CA GLY A 104 -15.14 14.02 11.52
C GLY A 104 -16.55 14.13 10.95
N SER A 105 -17.28 15.11 11.48
CA SER A 105 -18.64 15.45 11.06
C SER A 105 -18.59 16.56 10.02
N ARG A 106 -19.72 17.00 9.44
CA ARG A 106 -19.71 18.25 8.66
C ARG A 106 -19.41 19.46 9.55
N VAL A 107 -19.91 19.46 10.79
CA VAL A 107 -19.68 20.56 11.75
C VAL A 107 -18.24 20.57 12.26
N ASP A 108 -17.64 19.40 12.43
CA ASP A 108 -16.26 19.20 12.86
C ASP A 108 -15.49 18.35 11.84
N ALA A 109 -15.40 18.86 10.61
CA ALA A 109 -14.73 18.14 9.53
C ALA A 109 -13.25 17.93 9.82
N SER A 110 -12.60 18.85 10.55
CA SER A 110 -11.19 18.73 10.94
C SER A 110 -10.94 17.88 12.18
N GLY A 111 -11.93 17.65 13.05
CA GLY A 111 -11.70 17.04 14.36
C GLY A 111 -11.22 18.03 15.43
N GLU A 112 -11.12 19.32 15.11
CA GLU A 112 -10.64 20.37 16.01
C GLU A 112 -11.55 20.58 17.22
N LEU A 113 -12.86 20.34 17.10
CA LEU A 113 -13.75 20.42 18.27
C LEU A 113 -13.48 19.27 19.23
N LEU A 114 -13.24 18.05 18.72
CA LEU A 114 -12.82 16.92 19.56
C LEU A 114 -11.46 17.17 20.22
N GLU A 115 -10.48 17.68 19.48
CA GLU A 115 -9.15 17.97 20.03
C GLU A 115 -9.20 19.03 21.12
N ARG A 116 -9.92 20.15 20.90
CA ARG A 116 -10.16 21.17 21.93
C ARG A 116 -10.99 20.67 23.11
N ALA A 117 -11.78 19.62 22.90
CA ALA A 117 -12.54 18.99 23.97
C ALA A 117 -11.69 18.10 24.87
N GLY A 118 -10.46 17.76 24.47
CA GLY A 118 -9.58 16.89 25.21
C GLY A 118 -8.20 17.46 25.52
N LYS A 119 -7.41 16.64 26.19
CA LYS A 119 -5.98 16.78 26.36
C LYS A 119 -5.31 15.62 25.63
N PRO A 120 -4.16 15.83 24.96
CA PRO A 120 -3.38 14.71 24.44
C PRO A 120 -3.11 13.73 25.58
N ALA A 121 -3.31 12.44 25.31
CA ALA A 121 -2.92 11.40 26.23
C ALA A 121 -1.43 11.58 26.54
N PRO A 122 -1.01 11.49 27.82
CA PRO A 122 0.42 11.47 28.13
C PRO A 122 1.06 10.37 27.30
N ASP A 123 2.08 10.74 26.53
CA ASP A 123 2.84 9.76 25.78
C ASP A 123 3.73 9.04 26.79
N ALA A 124 3.29 7.84 27.20
CA ALA A 124 4.02 7.02 28.16
C ALA A 124 5.50 6.79 27.74
N LEU A 125 5.81 6.88 26.43
CA LEU A 125 7.19 6.80 25.96
C LEU A 125 7.98 8.11 26.17
N ALA A 126 7.32 9.26 26.16
CA ALA A 126 7.96 10.54 26.45
C ALA A 126 8.23 10.72 27.95
N GLU A 127 7.40 10.12 28.81
CA GLU A 127 7.55 10.18 30.27
C GLU A 127 8.58 9.19 30.82
N ASP A 128 8.78 8.05 30.16
CA ASP A 128 9.80 7.08 30.57
C ASP A 128 11.20 7.51 30.09
N PRO A 129 12.18 7.71 31.00
CA PRO A 129 13.51 8.18 30.64
C PRO A 129 14.26 7.25 29.67
N ARG A 130 13.90 5.95 29.64
CA ARG A 130 14.47 4.96 28.72
C ARG A 130 14.05 5.20 27.27
N THR A 131 12.93 5.86 27.04
CA THR A 131 12.34 6.07 25.71
C THR A 131 12.18 7.54 25.33
N ALA A 132 12.32 8.46 26.29
CA ALA A 132 12.10 9.90 26.12
C ALA A 132 12.94 10.51 24.99
N ALA A 133 14.22 10.14 24.87
CA ALA A 133 15.10 10.63 23.81
C ALA A 133 14.57 10.28 22.40
N VAL A 134 14.00 9.08 22.25
CA VAL A 134 13.46 8.61 20.98
C VAL A 134 12.07 9.17 20.72
N ALA A 135 11.23 9.28 21.74
CA ALA A 135 9.92 9.91 21.64
C ALA A 135 10.01 11.39 21.20
N GLY A 136 11.03 12.13 21.66
CA GLY A 136 11.25 13.51 21.24
C GLY A 136 11.79 13.66 19.81
N GLY A 137 12.53 12.66 19.32
CA GLY A 137 13.17 12.70 18.00
C GLY A 137 12.34 12.09 16.86
N GLU A 138 11.57 11.04 17.15
CA GLU A 138 10.82 10.27 16.18
C GLU A 138 9.34 10.67 16.12
N ALA A 139 8.82 10.81 14.91
CA ALA A 139 7.38 11.00 14.68
C ALA A 139 6.60 9.66 14.67
N ILE A 140 7.25 8.56 15.05
CA ILE A 140 6.67 7.21 14.93
C ILE A 140 5.74 6.97 16.11
N THR A 141 4.44 6.96 15.83
CA THR A 141 3.41 6.71 16.84
C THR A 141 3.21 5.20 17.02
N LEU A 142 3.89 4.63 18.02
CA LEU A 142 3.64 3.25 18.45
C LEU A 142 2.19 3.13 18.97
N PRO A 143 1.43 2.07 18.60
CA PRO A 143 0.14 1.77 19.22
C PRO A 143 0.26 1.67 20.75
N ALA A 144 -0.78 2.06 21.50
CA ALA A 144 -0.74 2.08 22.97
C ALA A 144 -0.36 0.70 23.57
N GLU A 145 -0.86 -0.39 22.98
CA GLU A 145 -0.51 -1.75 23.39
C GLU A 145 0.97 -2.08 23.15
N HIS A 146 1.54 -1.60 22.04
CA HIS A 146 2.97 -1.74 21.74
C HIS A 146 3.84 -0.90 22.65
N ARG A 147 3.39 0.30 23.05
CA ARG A 147 4.09 1.12 24.05
C ARG A 147 4.18 0.37 25.37
N ARG A 148 3.06 -0.17 25.86
CA ARG A 148 3.04 -0.95 27.10
C ARG A 148 3.95 -2.18 27.02
N LEU A 149 3.82 -2.98 25.96
CA LEU A 149 4.67 -4.16 25.78
C LEU A 149 6.16 -3.81 25.67
N LEU A 150 6.49 -2.69 25.03
CA LEU A 150 7.87 -2.23 24.97
C LEU A 150 8.38 -1.90 26.38
N LEU A 151 7.65 -1.09 27.14
CA LEU A 151 8.01 -0.72 28.51
C LEU A 151 8.13 -1.92 29.46
N ASP A 152 7.28 -2.94 29.27
CA ASP A 152 7.30 -4.20 30.03
C ASP A 152 8.52 -5.08 29.68
N VAL A 153 9.05 -4.98 28.45
CA VAL A 153 10.20 -5.79 27.98
C VAL A 153 11.55 -5.09 28.16
N LEU A 154 11.54 -3.76 28.30
CA LEU A 154 12.76 -2.99 28.55
C LEU A 154 13.29 -3.27 29.96
N GLY A 155 14.60 -3.50 30.06
CA GLY A 155 15.31 -3.51 31.34
C GLY A 155 15.25 -2.15 32.04
N PRO A 156 15.52 -2.07 33.35
CA PRO A 156 15.42 -0.83 34.14
C PRO A 156 16.36 0.28 33.64
N ASP A 157 17.54 -0.09 33.11
CA ASP A 157 18.55 0.85 32.60
C ASP A 157 18.66 0.81 31.06
N GLU A 158 17.75 0.11 30.40
CA GLU A 158 17.82 -0.14 28.97
C GLU A 158 17.21 1.00 28.16
N VAL A 159 18.06 1.80 27.50
CA VAL A 159 17.63 2.94 26.68
C VAL A 159 17.33 2.51 25.24
N VAL A 160 16.21 2.99 24.70
CA VAL A 160 15.84 2.84 23.30
C VAL A 160 16.65 3.80 22.44
N ARG A 161 17.24 3.30 21.35
CA ARG A 161 18.09 4.06 20.43
C ARG A 161 17.35 4.51 19.17
N SER A 162 16.45 3.68 18.63
CA SER A 162 15.70 3.96 17.40
C SER A 162 14.51 3.01 17.22
N VAL A 163 13.45 3.44 16.51
CA VAL A 163 12.30 2.60 16.15
C VAL A 163 12.14 2.46 14.63
N TYR A 164 12.13 1.22 14.15
CA TYR A 164 11.98 0.87 12.74
C TYR A 164 10.59 0.32 12.46
N HIS A 165 10.12 0.49 11.23
CA HIS A 165 8.91 -0.20 10.75
C HIS A 165 9.31 -1.48 9.98
N SER A 166 8.60 -2.58 10.19
CA SER A 166 8.88 -3.88 9.54
C SER A 166 7.81 -4.33 8.53
N GLY A 167 6.93 -3.40 8.14
CA GLY A 167 5.77 -3.65 7.26
C GLY A 167 4.56 -4.25 7.98
N TRP A 168 4.77 -5.05 9.03
CA TRP A 168 3.72 -5.72 9.82
C TRP A 168 3.73 -5.37 11.31
N GLY A 169 4.65 -4.50 11.73
CA GLY A 169 4.87 -4.13 13.11
C GLY A 169 6.08 -3.22 13.23
N TYR A 170 6.65 -3.16 14.43
CA TYR A 170 7.77 -2.29 14.75
C TYR A 170 8.95 -3.10 15.25
N ALA A 171 10.15 -2.57 15.09
CA ALA A 171 11.35 -3.11 15.69
C ALA A 171 12.04 -1.97 16.44
N VAL A 172 12.37 -2.18 17.71
CA VAL A 172 12.96 -1.17 18.58
C VAL A 172 14.38 -1.60 18.89
N LEU A 173 15.36 -0.80 18.46
CA LEU A 173 16.76 -1.06 18.75
C LEU A 173 17.12 -0.48 20.11
N THR A 174 17.76 -1.27 20.95
CA THR A 174 18.19 -0.90 22.30
C THR A 174 19.69 -1.19 22.50
N GLY A 175 20.20 -0.94 23.70
CA GLY A 175 21.55 -1.36 24.07
C GLY A 175 21.73 -2.88 24.16
N GLU A 176 20.68 -3.64 24.44
CA GLU A 176 20.75 -5.09 24.67
C GLU A 176 20.31 -5.94 23.46
N GLY A 177 19.67 -5.33 22.45
CA GLY A 177 19.20 -6.08 21.29
C GLY A 177 18.19 -5.33 20.43
N LEU A 178 17.49 -6.10 19.61
CA LEU A 178 16.38 -5.62 18.80
C LEU A 178 15.07 -6.24 19.31
N VAL A 179 14.16 -5.41 19.83
CA VAL A 179 12.84 -5.82 20.29
C VAL A 179 11.85 -5.74 19.12
N LEU A 180 11.37 -6.87 18.64
CA LEU A 180 10.35 -6.98 17.60
C LEU A 180 8.95 -6.92 18.22
N LEU A 181 8.21 -5.86 17.90
CA LEU A 181 6.82 -5.65 18.30
C LEU A 181 5.89 -6.03 17.14
N ARG A 182 5.06 -7.06 17.33
CA ARG A 182 4.18 -7.58 16.28
C ARG A 182 2.72 -7.31 16.60
N ASN A 183 1.97 -6.89 15.57
CA ASN A 183 0.52 -6.90 15.60
C ASN A 183 0.02 -8.20 14.99
N LEU A 184 -0.02 -9.25 15.81
CA LEU A 184 -0.93 -10.39 15.58
C LEU A 184 -2.25 -10.09 16.31
N VAL A 185 -3.22 -11.02 16.28
CA VAL A 185 -4.47 -10.91 17.04
C VAL A 185 -4.22 -10.54 18.51
N THR A 186 -3.08 -10.96 19.04
CA THR A 186 -2.51 -10.48 20.30
C THR A 186 -1.16 -9.80 20.03
N PRO A 187 -0.93 -8.60 20.55
CA PRO A 187 0.35 -7.93 20.40
C PRO A 187 1.41 -8.71 21.20
N THR A 188 2.57 -8.96 20.59
CA THR A 188 3.67 -9.70 21.21
C THR A 188 4.99 -8.99 20.98
N ALA A 189 5.90 -9.13 21.94
CA ALA A 189 7.26 -8.62 21.89
C ALA A 189 8.24 -9.79 21.93
N ALA A 190 9.24 -9.79 21.04
CA ALA A 190 10.30 -10.79 21.01
C ALA A 190 11.66 -10.09 20.87
N ARG A 191 12.65 -10.50 21.67
CA ARG A 191 13.98 -9.88 21.70
C ARG A 191 14.96 -10.71 20.89
N ALA A 192 15.65 -10.06 19.95
CA ALA A 192 16.82 -10.61 19.27
C ALA A 192 18.08 -10.07 19.97
N PRO A 193 18.92 -10.93 20.58
CA PRO A 193 20.14 -10.47 21.25
C PRO A 193 21.17 -9.97 20.23
N LEU A 194 22.09 -9.11 20.68
CA LEU A 194 23.26 -8.71 19.90
C LEU A 194 24.32 -9.84 19.85
N PRO A 195 25.17 -9.90 18.81
CA PRO A 195 25.15 -9.05 17.61
C PRO A 195 24.01 -9.44 16.66
N LEU A 196 23.39 -8.44 16.01
CA LEU A 196 22.34 -8.68 15.03
C LEU A 196 22.90 -9.32 13.76
N ARG A 197 22.21 -10.28 13.16
CA ARG A 197 22.62 -10.88 11.90
C ARG A 197 22.06 -10.08 10.72
N ILE A 198 22.88 -9.26 10.08
CA ILE A 198 22.47 -8.42 8.95
C ILE A 198 22.67 -9.19 7.65
N VAL A 199 21.57 -9.53 6.98
CA VAL A 199 21.56 -10.22 5.69
C VAL A 199 21.88 -9.25 4.56
N ARG A 200 21.40 -8.00 4.69
CA ARG A 200 21.62 -6.96 3.71
C ARG A 200 21.71 -5.60 4.40
N ARG A 201 22.79 -4.89 4.10
CA ARG A 201 23.00 -3.49 4.49
C ARG A 201 21.91 -2.58 3.94
N ALA A 202 21.83 -1.38 4.49
CA ALA A 202 20.89 -0.36 4.06
C ALA A 202 21.00 -0.14 2.54
N HIS A 203 19.87 -0.27 1.85
CA HIS A 203 19.81 -0.15 0.40
C HIS A 203 18.50 0.49 -0.08
N GLY A 204 18.57 1.08 -1.26
CA GLY A 204 17.44 1.72 -1.94
C GLY A 204 17.06 3.09 -1.37
N LEU A 205 16.08 3.73 -2.02
CA LEU A 205 15.56 5.06 -1.66
C LEU A 205 14.95 5.14 -0.26
N LEU A 206 14.48 4.01 0.28
CA LEU A 206 13.88 3.92 1.62
C LEU A 206 14.85 3.40 2.69
N ALA A 207 16.14 3.24 2.33
CA ALA A 207 17.22 2.80 3.22
C ALA A 207 16.82 1.60 4.10
N THR A 208 16.44 0.51 3.44
CA THR A 208 15.95 -0.69 4.15
C THR A 208 17.09 -1.62 4.54
N VAL A 209 17.07 -2.14 5.76
CA VAL A 209 18.03 -3.13 6.29
C VAL A 209 17.34 -4.47 6.46
N ASP A 210 17.93 -5.56 5.98
CA ASP A 210 17.38 -6.91 6.18
C ASP A 210 18.10 -7.60 7.34
N VAL A 211 17.38 -7.87 8.44
CA VAL A 211 17.91 -8.50 9.66
C VAL A 211 17.35 -9.91 9.81
N LEU A 212 18.19 -10.89 10.14
CA LEU A 212 17.80 -12.27 10.41
C LEU A 212 17.56 -12.45 11.92
N VAL A 213 16.31 -12.73 12.31
CA VAL A 213 15.94 -13.07 13.69
C VAL A 213 15.24 -14.42 13.69
N ASP A 214 15.73 -15.36 14.50
CA ASP A 214 15.21 -16.73 14.60
C ASP A 214 15.04 -17.44 13.24
N GLY A 215 16.04 -17.29 12.36
CA GLY A 215 16.03 -17.86 11.02
C GLY A 215 15.03 -17.22 10.04
N ARG A 216 14.40 -16.09 10.41
CA ARG A 216 13.48 -15.33 9.56
C ARG A 216 14.05 -13.95 9.25
N THR A 217 13.95 -13.54 8.00
CA THR A 217 14.40 -12.21 7.57
C THR A 217 13.30 -11.18 7.80
N TYR A 218 13.64 -10.07 8.45
CA TYR A 218 12.79 -8.91 8.65
C TYR A 218 13.40 -7.75 7.89
N LYS A 219 12.57 -7.12 7.04
CA LYS A 219 12.94 -5.91 6.33
C LYS A 219 12.56 -4.72 7.19
N LEU A 220 13.56 -4.00 7.68
CA LEU A 220 13.41 -2.83 8.54
C LEU A 220 13.60 -1.57 7.71
N HIS A 221 12.64 -0.65 7.79
CA HIS A 221 12.71 0.66 7.15
C HIS A 221 13.38 1.65 8.11
N GLY A 222 14.34 2.44 7.61
CA GLY A 222 15.09 3.42 8.39
C GLY A 222 14.18 4.30 9.25
N SER A 223 14.62 4.58 10.48
CA SER A 223 13.89 5.46 11.40
C SER A 223 14.23 6.92 11.14
N LYS A 224 13.55 7.86 11.82
CA LYS A 224 13.93 9.28 11.70
C LYS A 224 15.28 9.57 12.37
N LEU A 225 15.60 8.84 13.44
CA LEU A 225 16.89 8.96 14.15
C LEU A 225 17.99 8.13 13.49
N ASP A 226 17.63 7.07 12.78
CA ASP A 226 18.54 6.26 11.98
C ASP A 226 17.99 6.02 10.56
N PRO A 227 17.96 7.08 9.72
CA PRO A 227 17.37 7.00 8.39
C PRO A 227 18.16 6.11 7.45
N ARG A 228 19.41 5.78 7.79
CA ARG A 228 20.31 4.95 6.98
C ARG A 228 20.57 3.58 7.60
N GLY A 229 19.97 3.25 8.73
CA GLY A 229 20.23 1.97 9.40
C GLY A 229 21.67 1.83 9.92
N GLU A 230 22.42 2.93 10.08
CA GLU A 230 23.81 2.93 10.52
C GLU A 230 23.92 2.45 11.98
N ALA A 231 22.95 2.78 12.83
CA ALA A 231 22.89 2.29 14.21
C ALA A 231 22.63 0.77 14.24
N LEU A 232 21.72 0.26 13.39
CA LEU A 232 21.53 -1.18 13.20
C LEU A 232 22.81 -1.87 12.71
N GLU A 233 23.48 -1.29 11.70
CA GLU A 233 24.72 -1.82 11.16
C GLU A 233 25.86 -1.84 12.18
N SER A 234 25.95 -0.83 13.04
CA SER A 234 27.00 -0.74 14.06
C SER A 234 26.92 -1.83 15.14
N VAL A 235 25.73 -2.39 15.38
CA VAL A 235 25.50 -3.44 16.38
C VAL A 235 25.32 -4.82 15.75
N GLY A 236 25.44 -4.93 14.42
CA GLY A 236 25.19 -6.13 13.67
C GLY A 236 26.42 -6.65 12.93
N GLU A 237 26.48 -7.97 12.75
CA GLU A 237 27.43 -8.64 11.89
C GLU A 237 26.77 -8.89 10.53
N VAL A 238 27.46 -8.50 9.46
CA VAL A 238 27.00 -8.75 8.08
C VAL A 238 27.24 -10.21 7.75
N VAL A 239 26.17 -11.00 7.75
CA VAL A 239 26.23 -12.41 7.39
C VAL A 239 26.10 -12.51 5.89
N VAL A 240 27.20 -12.82 5.20
CA VAL A 240 27.15 -13.19 3.78
C VAL A 240 26.39 -14.52 3.68
N PRO A 241 25.23 -14.56 3.02
CA PRO A 241 24.49 -15.81 2.88
C PRO A 241 25.38 -16.81 2.13
N GLY A 242 25.80 -17.88 2.80
CA GLY A 242 26.48 -18.97 2.12
C GLY A 242 25.62 -19.53 0.98
N PRO A 243 26.20 -20.23 -0.01
CA PRO A 243 25.46 -20.80 -1.13
C PRO A 243 24.34 -21.77 -0.71
N ALA A 244 24.39 -22.28 0.53
CA ALA A 244 23.38 -23.16 1.13
C ALA A 244 22.36 -22.43 2.03
N ALA A 245 22.50 -21.13 2.29
CA ALA A 245 21.48 -20.38 2.99
C ALA A 245 20.20 -20.41 2.14
N PRO A 246 19.04 -20.79 2.69
CA PRO A 246 17.80 -20.77 1.95
C PRO A 246 17.60 -19.34 1.44
N ARG A 247 17.81 -19.13 0.14
CA ARG A 247 17.38 -17.89 -0.54
C ARG A 247 15.96 -17.65 -0.05
N PRO A 248 15.61 -16.46 0.45
CA PRO A 248 14.25 -16.17 0.92
C PRO A 248 13.32 -16.66 -0.18
N GLY A 249 12.69 -17.80 0.13
CA GLY A 249 12.22 -18.69 -0.90
C GLY A 249 11.20 -17.94 -1.71
N VAL A 250 11.28 -18.13 -3.02
CA VAL A 250 10.10 -18.24 -3.88
C VAL A 250 9.27 -19.41 -3.33
N ARG A 251 8.73 -19.26 -2.12
CA ARG A 251 7.68 -20.08 -1.57
C ARG A 251 6.42 -19.55 -2.24
N ARG A 252 5.70 -20.45 -2.90
CA ARG A 252 4.45 -20.15 -3.60
C ARG A 252 3.53 -19.29 -2.70
N PRO A 253 2.81 -18.29 -3.25
CA PRO A 253 2.18 -17.22 -2.47
C PRO A 253 1.03 -17.65 -1.54
N GLU A 254 0.62 -18.91 -1.58
CA GLU A 254 -0.70 -19.36 -1.11
C GLU A 254 -0.82 -19.37 0.43
N ALA A 255 0.23 -19.72 1.17
CA ALA A 255 0.15 -19.82 2.63
C ALA A 255 0.24 -18.47 3.37
N ALA A 256 0.75 -17.42 2.72
CA ALA A 256 0.81 -16.08 3.31
C ALA A 256 -0.50 -15.28 3.10
N TRP A 257 -1.43 -15.79 2.28
CA TRP A 257 -2.64 -15.08 1.86
C TRP A 257 -3.78 -15.19 2.88
N ILE A 258 -3.95 -16.35 3.52
CA ILE A 258 -5.05 -16.61 4.48
C ILE A 258 -4.96 -15.72 5.74
N ARG A 259 -3.77 -15.16 6.06
CA ARG A 259 -3.57 -14.31 7.25
C ARG A 259 -3.70 -12.80 7.00
N ARG A 260 -4.08 -12.36 5.78
CA ARG A 260 -4.14 -10.93 5.39
C ARG A 260 -5.54 -10.28 5.48
N HIS A 261 -6.52 -10.94 6.10
CA HIS A 261 -7.91 -10.47 6.12
C HIS A 261 -8.41 -10.10 7.54
N PRO A 262 -8.67 -8.81 7.84
CA PRO A 262 -9.33 -8.39 9.09
C PRO A 262 -10.84 -8.71 9.14
N VAL A 263 -11.42 -9.28 8.08
CA VAL A 263 -12.87 -9.63 8.02
C VAL A 263 -13.13 -11.10 8.40
N LEU A 264 -12.10 -11.96 8.49
CA LEU A 264 -12.28 -13.39 8.74
C LEU A 264 -12.09 -13.83 10.21
N THR A 265 -11.70 -12.93 11.12
CA THR A 265 -11.56 -13.25 12.55
C THR A 265 -12.86 -13.16 13.36
N SER A 266 -13.97 -12.66 12.81
CA SER A 266 -15.22 -12.48 13.55
C SER A 266 -16.15 -13.70 13.58
N ALA A 267 -15.87 -14.76 12.80
CA ALA A 267 -16.78 -15.90 12.65
C ALA A 267 -16.40 -17.16 13.45
N ALA A 268 -15.33 -17.14 14.25
CA ALA A 268 -14.77 -18.35 14.89
C ALA A 268 -14.93 -18.44 16.43
N VAL A 269 -15.65 -17.53 17.10
CA VAL A 269 -15.69 -17.48 18.59
C VAL A 269 -17.07 -17.75 19.23
N VAL A 270 -18.12 -18.11 18.47
CA VAL A 270 -19.46 -18.35 19.07
C VAL A 270 -19.87 -19.84 19.14
N GLY A 271 -18.91 -20.76 19.01
CA GLY A 271 -19.21 -22.20 18.85
C GLY A 271 -19.10 -23.10 20.08
N VAL A 272 -18.85 -22.59 21.29
CA VAL A 272 -18.74 -23.43 22.51
C VAL A 272 -19.32 -22.67 23.68
N LEU A 273 -20.54 -23.05 24.12
CA LEU A 273 -21.11 -22.97 25.48
C LEU A 273 -22.65 -23.07 25.44
N VAL A 274 -23.22 -24.16 24.90
CA VAL A 274 -24.57 -24.64 25.27
C VAL A 274 -24.54 -26.17 25.29
N ALA A 275 -24.00 -26.72 26.36
CA ALA A 275 -24.22 -28.11 26.76
C ALA A 275 -24.11 -28.17 28.28
N GLY A 276 -25.21 -27.85 28.96
CA GLY A 276 -25.29 -27.91 30.40
C GLY A 276 -26.72 -27.70 30.86
N VAL A 277 -27.24 -28.73 31.55
CA VAL A 277 -28.51 -28.78 32.30
C VAL A 277 -29.75 -29.17 31.49
N ASN A 278 -30.02 -30.48 31.45
CA ASN A 278 -31.35 -31.00 31.73
C ASN A 278 -31.24 -32.44 32.27
N ALA A 279 -31.33 -32.56 33.59
CA ALA A 279 -31.57 -33.82 34.28
C ALA A 279 -33.10 -34.01 34.38
N GLY A 280 -33.64 -35.02 33.69
CA GLY A 280 -35.06 -35.30 33.63
C GLY A 280 -35.35 -36.79 33.47
N ARG A 281 -35.44 -37.44 34.63
CA ARG A 281 -36.04 -38.72 35.03
C ARG A 281 -37.14 -39.30 34.10
N GLY A 282 -37.10 -40.63 33.86
CA GLY A 282 -38.26 -41.46 33.50
C GLY A 282 -38.01 -42.40 32.31
N GLY A 283 -38.06 -43.72 32.53
CA GLY A 283 -37.57 -44.74 31.60
C GLY A 283 -38.60 -45.38 30.66
N GLU A 284 -38.07 -46.01 29.61
CA GLU A 284 -38.55 -47.23 28.93
C GLU A 284 -37.45 -47.69 27.94
N PRO A 285 -37.32 -48.99 27.64
CA PRO A 285 -36.24 -49.51 26.80
C PRO A 285 -36.53 -49.26 25.32
N ALA A 286 -36.13 -48.08 24.83
CA ALA A 286 -36.19 -47.77 23.41
C ALA A 286 -35.16 -48.59 22.63
N VAL A 287 -35.69 -49.37 21.68
CA VAL A 287 -34.98 -50.03 20.57
C VAL A 287 -33.91 -49.07 20.02
N ARG A 288 -32.64 -49.50 20.02
CA ARG A 288 -31.52 -48.80 19.39
C ARG A 288 -31.80 -48.68 17.88
N ALA A 289 -32.49 -47.63 17.49
CA ALA A 289 -32.41 -47.11 16.14
C ALA A 289 -30.97 -46.64 15.95
N ALA A 290 -30.22 -47.36 15.12
CA ALA A 290 -28.87 -46.96 14.72
C ALA A 290 -28.97 -45.56 14.12
N SER A 291 -28.51 -44.54 14.85
CA SER A 291 -28.28 -43.22 14.28
C SER A 291 -27.38 -43.42 13.05
N PRO A 292 -27.80 -42.99 11.85
CA PRO A 292 -26.91 -43.00 10.70
C PRO A 292 -25.66 -42.23 11.11
N GLY A 293 -24.53 -42.93 11.15
CA GLY A 293 -23.24 -42.33 11.47
C GLY A 293 -23.01 -41.13 10.55
N PRO A 294 -22.27 -40.10 10.99
CA PRO A 294 -22.00 -38.91 10.17
C PRO A 294 -21.41 -39.38 8.84
N THR A 295 -22.22 -39.35 7.78
CA THR A 295 -21.81 -39.70 6.43
C THR A 295 -20.64 -38.79 6.12
N ALA A 296 -19.44 -39.35 6.03
CA ALA A 296 -18.24 -38.57 5.79
C ALA A 296 -18.45 -37.76 4.52
N GLU A 297 -18.68 -36.45 4.66
CA GLU A 297 -19.00 -35.58 3.53
C GLU A 297 -17.88 -35.72 2.50
N ALA A 298 -18.26 -36.13 1.29
CA ALA A 298 -17.32 -36.38 0.22
C ALA A 298 -16.62 -35.09 -0.17
N SER A 299 -15.29 -35.12 -0.27
CA SER A 299 -14.54 -34.04 -0.88
C SER A 299 -14.90 -33.93 -2.37
N VAL A 300 -15.18 -32.71 -2.84
CA VAL A 300 -15.50 -32.42 -4.24
C VAL A 300 -14.36 -31.61 -4.86
N VAL A 301 -14.08 -31.85 -6.15
CA VAL A 301 -13.14 -31.07 -6.95
C VAL A 301 -13.82 -29.76 -7.35
N VAL A 302 -13.21 -28.61 -7.07
CA VAL A 302 -13.80 -27.30 -7.36
C VAL A 302 -13.92 -27.09 -8.89
N PRO A 303 -15.13 -26.81 -9.43
CA PRO A 303 -15.32 -26.49 -10.85
C PRO A 303 -14.58 -25.22 -11.28
N ASP A 304 -14.24 -25.11 -12.56
CA ASP A 304 -13.66 -23.88 -13.12
C ASP A 304 -14.77 -22.88 -13.51
N PHE A 305 -14.65 -21.66 -13.00
CA PHE A 305 -15.53 -20.53 -13.29
C PHE A 305 -14.81 -19.41 -14.04
N GLU A 306 -13.49 -19.48 -14.25
CA GLU A 306 -12.71 -18.46 -14.96
C GLU A 306 -13.25 -18.21 -16.38
N GLY A 307 -13.37 -16.94 -16.76
CA GLY A 307 -13.94 -16.50 -18.05
C GLY A 307 -15.46 -16.60 -18.17
N SER A 308 -16.16 -17.19 -17.20
CA SER A 308 -17.63 -17.23 -17.20
C SER A 308 -18.23 -15.88 -16.80
N GLY A 309 -19.39 -15.53 -17.36
CA GLY A 309 -20.20 -14.43 -16.87
C GLY A 309 -20.59 -14.64 -15.40
N LEU A 310 -20.42 -13.62 -14.56
CA LEU A 310 -20.53 -13.71 -13.10
C LEU A 310 -21.88 -14.27 -12.64
N ARG A 311 -22.99 -13.76 -13.20
CA ARG A 311 -24.34 -14.25 -12.86
C ARG A 311 -24.49 -15.75 -13.12
N ALA A 312 -24.05 -16.22 -14.27
CA ALA A 312 -24.12 -17.65 -14.62
C ALA A 312 -23.19 -18.50 -13.74
N ALA A 313 -22.00 -18.00 -13.43
CA ALA A 313 -21.07 -18.64 -12.51
C ALA A 313 -21.65 -18.75 -11.09
N ALA A 314 -22.23 -17.68 -10.55
CA ALA A 314 -22.85 -17.64 -9.23
C ALA A 314 -24.08 -18.56 -9.14
N THR A 315 -24.95 -18.58 -10.16
CA THR A 315 -26.09 -19.52 -10.22
C THR A 315 -25.61 -20.97 -10.22
N ARG A 316 -24.62 -21.31 -11.05
CA ARG A 316 -24.04 -22.67 -11.11
C ARG A 316 -23.34 -23.06 -9.81
N ALA A 317 -22.62 -22.13 -9.18
CA ALA A 317 -22.05 -22.33 -7.86
C ALA A 317 -23.13 -22.59 -6.80
N GLY A 318 -24.24 -21.86 -6.83
CA GLY A 318 -25.36 -22.01 -5.89
C GLY A 318 -26.06 -23.37 -5.93
N LEU A 319 -25.86 -24.18 -6.98
CA LEU A 319 -26.37 -25.55 -7.07
C LEU A 319 -25.51 -26.56 -6.29
N SER A 320 -24.30 -26.17 -5.88
CA SER A 320 -23.38 -27.01 -5.10
C SER A 320 -23.51 -26.72 -3.61
N PRO A 321 -23.19 -27.69 -2.72
CA PRO A 321 -23.38 -27.56 -1.27
C PRO A 321 -22.31 -26.69 -0.58
N TRP A 322 -21.91 -25.57 -1.19
CA TRP A 322 -21.00 -24.60 -0.57
C TRP A 322 -21.62 -24.00 0.68
N ARG A 323 -20.80 -23.71 1.70
CA ARG A 323 -21.27 -22.97 2.89
C ARG A 323 -21.92 -21.64 2.50
N ALA A 324 -21.30 -20.95 1.54
CA ALA A 324 -21.78 -19.74 0.92
C ALA A 324 -21.08 -19.51 -0.42
N VAL A 325 -21.72 -18.74 -1.30
CA VAL A 325 -21.11 -18.18 -2.52
C VAL A 325 -21.01 -16.68 -2.34
N SER A 326 -19.80 -16.14 -2.39
CA SER A 326 -19.53 -14.70 -2.33
C SER A 326 -18.93 -14.21 -3.64
N VAL A 327 -19.06 -12.91 -3.89
CA VAL A 327 -18.48 -12.26 -5.07
C VAL A 327 -17.69 -11.02 -4.63
N ALA A 328 -16.66 -10.68 -5.38
CA ALA A 328 -15.85 -9.48 -5.14
C ALA A 328 -15.20 -8.98 -6.43
N ASP A 329 -14.82 -7.70 -6.47
CA ASP A 329 -14.01 -7.15 -7.56
C ASP A 329 -12.60 -7.76 -7.53
N ALA A 330 -12.14 -8.27 -8.68
CA ALA A 330 -10.82 -8.85 -8.84
C ALA A 330 -9.71 -7.79 -8.92
N SER A 331 -10.04 -6.53 -9.21
CA SER A 331 -9.09 -5.43 -9.36
C SER A 331 -8.78 -4.73 -8.03
N SER A 332 -7.79 -3.83 -8.05
CA SER A 332 -7.46 -2.95 -6.92
C SER A 332 -8.53 -1.89 -6.62
N ALA A 333 -9.57 -1.75 -7.46
CA ALA A 333 -10.62 -0.76 -7.28
C ALA A 333 -11.62 -1.12 -6.16
N HIS A 334 -11.72 -2.41 -5.80
CA HIS A 334 -12.62 -2.87 -4.73
C HIS A 334 -14.07 -2.43 -4.88
N ARG A 335 -14.59 -2.42 -6.12
CA ARG A 335 -16.00 -2.07 -6.36
C ARG A 335 -16.92 -3.06 -5.66
N PRO A 336 -18.08 -2.61 -5.16
CA PRO A 336 -19.12 -3.53 -4.72
C PRO A 336 -19.62 -4.32 -5.92
N VAL A 337 -19.72 -5.64 -5.77
CA VAL A 337 -20.21 -6.55 -6.80
C VAL A 337 -21.33 -7.38 -6.20
N GLU A 338 -22.43 -7.53 -6.93
CA GLU A 338 -23.54 -8.40 -6.55
C GLU A 338 -23.50 -9.70 -7.37
N ALA A 339 -23.92 -10.82 -6.78
CA ALA A 339 -23.91 -12.12 -7.46
C ALA A 339 -24.86 -12.17 -8.68
N THR A 340 -25.82 -11.24 -8.75
CA THR A 340 -26.78 -11.06 -9.83
C THR A 340 -26.32 -10.06 -10.89
N ALA A 341 -25.14 -9.44 -10.73
CA ALA A 341 -24.64 -8.43 -11.65
C ALA A 341 -24.43 -9.00 -13.06
N THR A 342 -24.83 -8.22 -14.06
CA THR A 342 -24.66 -8.54 -15.49
C THR A 342 -23.54 -7.69 -16.07
N GLY A 343 -22.89 -8.15 -17.15
CA GLY A 343 -21.74 -7.46 -17.74
C GLY A 343 -20.45 -7.59 -16.92
N TRP A 344 -20.33 -8.65 -16.12
CA TRP A 344 -19.14 -8.99 -15.34
C TRP A 344 -18.67 -10.40 -15.68
N GLN A 345 -17.36 -10.60 -15.74
CA GLN A 345 -16.71 -11.90 -15.97
C GLN A 345 -15.84 -12.29 -14.78
N VAL A 346 -15.81 -13.59 -14.45
CA VAL A 346 -14.98 -14.13 -13.37
C VAL A 346 -13.53 -14.26 -13.85
N CYS A 347 -12.61 -13.67 -13.11
CA CYS A 347 -11.16 -13.75 -13.37
C CYS A 347 -10.45 -14.73 -12.43
N PHE A 348 -10.91 -14.84 -11.19
CA PHE A 348 -10.34 -15.78 -10.23
C PHE A 348 -11.44 -16.38 -9.37
N GLN A 349 -11.10 -17.49 -8.72
CA GLN A 349 -11.92 -18.13 -7.72
C GLN A 349 -11.09 -18.56 -6.52
N SER A 350 -11.72 -18.61 -5.35
CA SER A 350 -11.16 -19.18 -4.14
C SER A 350 -12.24 -20.01 -3.45
N PRO A 351 -12.07 -21.32 -3.23
CA PRO A 351 -10.91 -22.15 -3.56
C PRO A 351 -10.58 -22.20 -5.06
N SER A 352 -9.32 -22.54 -5.37
CA SER A 352 -8.83 -22.56 -6.75
C SER A 352 -9.46 -23.71 -7.55
N ARG A 353 -9.49 -23.62 -8.89
CA ARG A 353 -9.98 -24.72 -9.72
C ARG A 353 -9.18 -25.99 -9.44
N GLU A 354 -9.82 -27.15 -9.56
CA GLU A 354 -9.24 -28.48 -9.31
C GLU A 354 -8.86 -28.78 -7.85
N GLU A 355 -8.96 -27.81 -6.94
CA GLU A 355 -8.73 -28.03 -5.52
C GLU A 355 -9.82 -28.95 -4.93
N ARG A 356 -9.41 -29.93 -4.12
CA ARG A 356 -10.35 -30.84 -3.45
C ARG A 356 -10.71 -30.28 -2.08
N VAL A 357 -11.97 -29.95 -1.88
CA VAL A 357 -12.48 -29.33 -0.65
C VAL A 357 -13.76 -30.01 -0.19
N ARG A 358 -14.15 -29.78 1.07
CA ARG A 358 -15.51 -30.06 1.55
C ARG A 358 -16.36 -28.79 1.39
N PRO A 359 -17.29 -28.73 0.43
CA PRO A 359 -18.02 -27.51 0.12
C PRO A 359 -18.78 -26.92 1.32
N SER A 360 -19.37 -27.77 2.16
CA SER A 360 -20.10 -27.41 3.40
C SER A 360 -19.27 -26.60 4.40
N GLY A 361 -17.94 -26.76 4.38
CA GLY A 361 -17.01 -26.10 5.30
C GLY A 361 -16.39 -24.82 4.76
N VAL A 362 -16.55 -24.50 3.47
CA VAL A 362 -15.83 -23.41 2.81
C VAL A 362 -16.75 -22.51 1.99
N THR A 363 -16.39 -21.23 1.92
CA THR A 363 -17.07 -20.24 1.07
C THR A 363 -16.35 -20.19 -0.28
N LEU A 364 -17.10 -20.35 -1.38
CA LEU A 364 -16.59 -20.10 -2.72
C LEU A 364 -16.71 -18.61 -3.04
N THR A 365 -15.58 -17.93 -3.24
CA THR A 365 -15.54 -16.53 -3.67
C THR A 365 -15.21 -16.45 -5.15
N LEU A 366 -16.07 -15.79 -5.92
CA LEU A 366 -15.83 -15.47 -7.33
C LEU A 366 -15.32 -14.02 -7.44
N TYR A 367 -14.12 -13.85 -7.95
CA TYR A 367 -13.52 -12.54 -8.18
C TYR A 367 -13.72 -12.14 -9.63
N ALA A 368 -14.42 -11.04 -9.87
CA ALA A 368 -14.85 -10.63 -11.19
C ALA A 368 -14.45 -9.20 -11.55
N VAL A 369 -14.44 -8.89 -12.84
CA VAL A 369 -14.32 -7.53 -13.41
C VAL A 369 -15.44 -7.31 -14.43
N PRO A 370 -15.81 -6.06 -14.78
CA PRO A 370 -16.69 -5.81 -15.91
C PRO A 370 -16.14 -6.44 -17.20
N GLU A 371 -17.01 -6.94 -18.07
CA GLU A 371 -16.62 -7.64 -19.31
C GLU A 371 -15.77 -6.78 -20.27
N ARG A 372 -15.86 -5.46 -20.16
CA ARG A 372 -15.04 -4.50 -20.92
C ARG A 372 -13.62 -4.32 -20.35
N GLU A 373 -13.33 -4.95 -19.21
CA GLU A 373 -12.04 -4.88 -18.54
C GLU A 373 -11.30 -6.21 -18.67
N GLU A 374 -9.99 -6.13 -18.87
CA GLU A 374 -9.16 -7.33 -18.87
C GLU A 374 -8.99 -7.84 -17.43
N CYS A 375 -9.01 -9.16 -17.29
CA CYS A 375 -8.67 -9.78 -16.02
C CYS A 375 -7.23 -9.43 -15.62
N PRO A 376 -7.00 -8.90 -14.40
CA PRO A 376 -5.65 -8.57 -13.99
C PRO A 376 -4.81 -9.86 -13.89
N ALA A 377 -3.48 -9.76 -14.02
CA ALA A 377 -2.61 -10.93 -13.95
C ALA A 377 -2.54 -11.60 -12.55
N ARG A 378 -3.05 -10.91 -11.52
CA ARG A 378 -3.14 -11.38 -10.14
C ARG A 378 -4.32 -10.75 -9.43
N LEU A 379 -4.85 -11.44 -8.43
CA LEU A 379 -5.92 -10.90 -7.59
C LEU A 379 -5.49 -9.56 -6.96
N ARG A 380 -6.36 -8.55 -7.06
CA ARG A 380 -6.11 -7.14 -6.70
C ARG A 380 -4.96 -6.50 -7.48
N GLY A 381 -4.71 -6.96 -8.70
CA GLY A 381 -3.84 -6.28 -9.64
C GLY A 381 -4.41 -4.92 -10.07
N PRO A 382 -3.61 -4.09 -10.74
CA PRO A 382 -4.09 -2.82 -11.28
C PRO A 382 -5.27 -3.08 -12.21
N ARG A 383 -6.27 -2.20 -12.15
CA ARG A 383 -7.39 -2.21 -13.10
C ARG A 383 -6.86 -1.74 -14.45
N LEU A 384 -7.00 -2.56 -15.48
CA LEU A 384 -6.62 -2.23 -16.84
C LEU A 384 -7.88 -2.01 -17.67
N VAL A 385 -7.89 -0.91 -18.43
CA VAL A 385 -8.94 -0.60 -19.40
C VAL A 385 -8.33 -0.45 -20.78
N VAL A 386 -9.10 -0.83 -21.80
CA VAL A 386 -8.73 -0.59 -23.20
C VAL A 386 -9.17 0.82 -23.55
N MET A 387 -8.24 1.64 -24.03
CA MET A 387 -8.51 3.02 -24.41
C MET A 387 -9.48 3.04 -25.61
N PRO A 388 -10.67 3.64 -25.49
CA PRO A 388 -11.61 3.73 -26.61
C PRO A 388 -11.08 4.68 -27.70
N ASP A 389 -11.63 4.56 -28.91
CA ASP A 389 -11.49 5.60 -29.93
C ASP A 389 -12.43 6.76 -29.62
N LEU A 390 -11.84 7.92 -29.34
CA LEU A 390 -12.51 9.16 -28.97
C LEU A 390 -12.39 10.20 -30.09
N VAL A 391 -11.63 9.93 -31.15
CA VAL A 391 -11.40 10.90 -32.22
C VAL A 391 -12.71 11.12 -32.98
N GLY A 392 -13.05 12.39 -33.21
CA GLY A 392 -14.30 12.82 -33.84
C GLY A 392 -15.46 13.02 -32.87
N GLU A 393 -15.35 12.53 -31.62
CA GLU A 393 -16.40 12.71 -30.62
C GLU A 393 -16.36 14.08 -29.94
N ARG A 394 -17.52 14.52 -29.42
CA ARG A 394 -17.62 15.74 -28.63
C ARG A 394 -17.09 15.52 -27.21
N TYR A 395 -16.35 16.48 -26.67
CA TYR A 395 -15.72 16.36 -25.36
C TYR A 395 -16.71 16.03 -24.24
N ARG A 396 -17.95 16.57 -24.27
CA ARG A 396 -18.99 16.20 -23.28
C ARG A 396 -19.29 14.70 -23.26
N HIS A 397 -19.30 14.02 -24.40
CA HIS A 397 -19.53 12.57 -24.47
C HIS A 397 -18.26 11.82 -24.04
N VAL A 398 -17.11 12.27 -24.51
CA VAL A 398 -15.80 11.71 -24.17
C VAL A 398 -15.53 11.75 -22.67
N ALA A 399 -15.80 12.88 -22.01
CA ALA A 399 -15.62 13.03 -20.57
C ALA A 399 -16.46 12.01 -19.77
N ARG A 400 -17.70 11.75 -20.19
CA ARG A 400 -18.55 10.72 -19.57
C ARG A 400 -17.99 9.31 -19.82
N ALA A 401 -17.59 9.03 -21.06
CA ALA A 401 -17.02 7.73 -21.41
C ALA A 401 -15.72 7.44 -20.64
N LEU A 402 -14.86 8.44 -20.46
CA LEU A 402 -13.64 8.33 -19.66
C LEU A 402 -13.95 8.20 -18.16
N ASP A 403 -14.95 8.92 -17.64
CA ASP A 403 -15.39 8.81 -16.25
C ASP A 403 -15.93 7.41 -15.91
N ASP A 404 -16.75 6.84 -16.80
CA ASP A 404 -17.26 5.46 -16.70
C ASP A 404 -16.11 4.43 -16.69
N LEU A 405 -15.01 4.73 -17.38
CA LEU A 405 -13.78 3.94 -17.38
C LEU A 405 -12.84 4.26 -16.21
N GLY A 406 -13.18 5.20 -15.34
CA GLY A 406 -12.33 5.62 -14.21
C GLY A 406 -11.04 6.32 -14.65
N LEU A 407 -11.04 6.96 -15.82
CA LEU A 407 -9.94 7.71 -16.41
C LEU A 407 -10.14 9.22 -16.18
N HIS A 408 -10.15 9.63 -14.91
CA HIS A 408 -10.51 11.00 -14.53
C HIS A 408 -9.38 12.04 -14.74
N ARG A 409 -8.16 11.61 -15.04
CA ARG A 409 -7.01 12.50 -15.26
C ARG A 409 -6.89 12.82 -16.73
N THR A 410 -7.57 13.87 -17.17
CA THR A 410 -7.56 14.28 -18.57
C THR A 410 -6.96 15.68 -18.72
N ASP A 411 -5.87 15.79 -19.48
CA ASP A 411 -5.29 17.06 -19.89
C ASP A 411 -5.81 17.43 -21.28
N LEU A 412 -6.24 18.69 -21.42
CA LEU A 412 -6.89 19.18 -22.63
C LEU A 412 -5.97 20.19 -23.32
N PHE A 413 -5.73 19.98 -24.60
CA PHE A 413 -4.87 20.81 -25.43
C PHE A 413 -5.66 21.34 -26.63
N HIS A 414 -5.32 22.53 -27.10
CA HIS A 414 -5.84 23.01 -28.37
C HIS A 414 -5.12 22.30 -29.53
N THR A 415 -5.87 21.74 -30.49
CA THR A 415 -5.32 20.90 -31.56
C THR A 415 -4.20 21.57 -32.36
N TYR A 416 -4.39 22.82 -32.77
CA TYR A 416 -3.39 23.50 -33.61
C TYR A 416 -2.24 24.16 -32.85
N THR A 417 -2.46 24.66 -31.64
CA THR A 417 -1.43 25.41 -30.91
C THR A 417 -0.66 24.54 -29.91
N GLY A 418 -1.20 23.35 -29.57
CA GLY A 418 -0.66 22.48 -28.54
C GLY A 418 -0.71 23.08 -27.12
N LYS A 419 -1.32 24.25 -26.94
CA LYS A 419 -1.41 24.91 -25.63
C LYS A 419 -2.48 24.26 -24.75
N PRO A 420 -2.26 24.15 -23.43
CA PRO A 420 -3.29 23.70 -22.51
C PRO A 420 -4.54 24.59 -22.58
N LEU A 421 -5.73 23.99 -22.53
CA LEU A 421 -7.00 24.71 -22.58
C LEU A 421 -7.49 25.23 -21.21
N GLY A 422 -6.87 24.77 -20.11
CA GLY A 422 -7.28 25.07 -18.74
C GLY A 422 -7.34 26.56 -18.37
N ASP A 423 -6.59 27.41 -19.08
CA ASP A 423 -6.48 28.84 -18.78
C ASP A 423 -7.45 29.72 -19.58
N SER A 424 -8.16 29.15 -20.56
CA SER A 424 -8.91 29.95 -21.55
C SER A 424 -10.31 30.41 -21.10
N GLY A 425 -10.80 29.94 -19.94
CA GLY A 425 -12.11 30.28 -19.37
C GLY A 425 -13.32 29.82 -20.20
N ARG A 426 -13.12 29.22 -21.39
CA ARG A 426 -14.18 28.65 -22.21
C ARG A 426 -14.38 27.18 -21.86
N GLU A 427 -15.62 26.79 -21.62
CA GLU A 427 -15.97 25.40 -21.36
C GLU A 427 -15.84 24.58 -22.65
N PRO A 428 -14.99 23.54 -22.71
CA PRO A 428 -14.73 22.78 -23.93
C PRO A 428 -15.83 21.76 -24.26
N ALA A 429 -17.00 21.80 -23.61
CA ALA A 429 -18.01 20.76 -23.68
C ALA A 429 -18.45 20.41 -25.12
N ASP A 430 -18.55 21.41 -26.00
CA ASP A 430 -18.97 21.26 -27.39
C ASP A 430 -17.80 21.10 -28.39
N TRP A 431 -16.56 21.02 -27.90
CA TRP A 431 -15.37 20.87 -28.74
C TRP A 431 -15.23 19.42 -29.19
N THR A 432 -14.66 19.21 -30.37
CA THR A 432 -14.43 17.88 -30.95
C THR A 432 -12.99 17.42 -30.68
N VAL A 433 -12.81 16.15 -30.31
CA VAL A 433 -11.49 15.54 -30.16
C VAL A 433 -10.88 15.26 -31.53
N CYS A 434 -9.71 15.81 -31.81
CA CYS A 434 -8.95 15.55 -33.05
C CYS A 434 -7.77 14.59 -32.85
N ARG A 435 -7.27 14.46 -31.62
CA ARG A 435 -6.21 13.53 -31.26
C ARG A 435 -6.38 13.10 -29.81
N GLN A 436 -5.96 11.88 -29.51
CA GLN A 436 -5.88 11.36 -28.15
C GLN A 436 -4.51 10.72 -27.91
N THR A 437 -4.09 10.73 -26.66
CA THR A 437 -3.01 9.91 -26.13
C THR A 437 -3.46 9.37 -24.77
N PRO A 438 -3.42 8.06 -24.51
CA PRO A 438 -2.94 6.98 -25.38
C PRO A 438 -3.82 6.75 -26.63
N GLN A 439 -3.26 6.05 -27.62
CA GLN A 439 -3.97 5.71 -28.85
C GLN A 439 -5.15 4.77 -28.56
N PRO A 440 -6.17 4.72 -29.43
CA PRO A 440 -7.22 3.71 -29.34
C PRO A 440 -6.63 2.30 -29.22
N ASP A 441 -7.36 1.42 -28.54
CA ASP A 441 -6.98 0.03 -28.24
C ASP A 441 -5.72 -0.14 -27.36
N THR A 442 -5.13 0.96 -26.88
CA THR A 442 -4.01 0.90 -25.94
C THR A 442 -4.49 0.50 -24.55
N ARG A 443 -3.80 -0.44 -23.90
CA ARG A 443 -4.04 -0.81 -22.51
C ARG A 443 -3.50 0.25 -21.57
N VAL A 444 -4.36 0.75 -20.69
CA VAL A 444 -3.99 1.76 -19.70
C VAL A 444 -4.48 1.36 -18.32
N GLU A 445 -3.73 1.76 -17.29
CA GLU A 445 -4.18 1.61 -15.90
C GLU A 445 -5.31 2.60 -15.61
N ALA A 446 -6.30 2.19 -14.81
CA ALA A 446 -7.31 3.11 -14.31
C ALA A 446 -6.62 4.26 -13.54
N GLY A 447 -6.96 5.50 -13.89
CA GLY A 447 -6.28 6.70 -13.38
C GLY A 447 -5.02 7.10 -14.15
N ALA A 448 -4.67 6.44 -15.25
CA ALA A 448 -3.68 6.94 -16.19
C ALA A 448 -4.07 8.34 -16.70
N GLN A 449 -3.07 9.15 -17.01
CA GLN A 449 -3.28 10.45 -17.64
C GLN A 449 -3.63 10.26 -19.11
N ILE A 450 -4.68 10.96 -19.54
CA ILE A 450 -5.17 11.01 -20.91
C ILE A 450 -4.98 12.42 -21.44
N ASP A 451 -4.29 12.56 -22.55
CA ASP A 451 -4.13 13.84 -23.23
C ASP A 451 -5.09 13.88 -24.43
N LEU A 452 -5.94 14.91 -24.49
CA LEU A 452 -6.88 15.12 -25.60
C LEU A 452 -6.59 16.44 -26.29
N TRP A 453 -6.48 16.41 -27.62
CA TRP A 453 -6.38 17.61 -28.43
C TRP A 453 -7.75 17.91 -29.01
N LEU A 454 -8.30 19.06 -28.64
CA LEU A 454 -9.65 19.49 -28.96
C LEU A 454 -9.63 20.63 -29.97
N ILE A 455 -10.71 20.77 -30.75
CA ILE A 455 -10.93 21.92 -31.63
C ILE A 455 -12.33 22.49 -31.40
N GLY A 456 -12.46 23.82 -31.49
CA GLY A 456 -13.73 24.51 -31.33
C GLY A 456 -14.76 24.14 -32.41
N PRO A 457 -16.05 24.38 -32.16
CA PRO A 457 -17.11 24.10 -33.13
C PRO A 457 -16.89 24.82 -34.46
N GLY A 458 -17.01 24.11 -35.57
CA GLY A 458 -16.91 24.65 -36.93
C GLY A 458 -15.52 24.60 -37.56
N ASP A 459 -14.47 24.29 -36.79
CA ASP A 459 -13.11 24.10 -37.30
C ASP A 459 -12.84 22.60 -37.59
N PRO A 460 -12.27 22.24 -38.75
CA PRO A 460 -12.02 20.84 -39.11
C PRO A 460 -10.77 20.27 -38.42
N CYS A 461 -10.74 18.98 -38.11
CA CYS A 461 -9.52 18.34 -37.56
C CYS A 461 -8.35 18.25 -38.57
N GLU A 462 -8.57 18.60 -39.85
CA GLU A 462 -7.68 18.31 -40.97
C GLU A 462 -6.54 19.32 -41.22
N LYS A 463 -6.37 20.39 -40.43
CA LYS A 463 -5.18 21.24 -40.64
C LYS A 463 -3.94 20.50 -40.11
N PRO A 464 -2.86 20.37 -40.91
CA PRO A 464 -1.64 19.73 -40.46
C PRO A 464 -1.15 20.42 -39.19
N SER A 465 -0.91 19.61 -38.16
CA SER A 465 -0.21 20.03 -36.94
C SER A 465 1.01 20.84 -37.38
N PRO A 466 1.22 22.08 -36.90
CA PRO A 466 2.43 22.82 -37.24
C PRO A 466 3.61 21.90 -36.93
N GLN A 467 4.47 21.68 -37.93
CA GLN A 467 5.71 20.96 -37.70
C GLN A 467 6.40 21.68 -36.53
N PRO A 468 6.85 20.94 -35.49
CA PRO A 468 7.59 21.57 -34.41
C PRO A 468 8.73 22.37 -35.02
N ASP A 469 8.78 23.67 -34.70
CA ASP A 469 9.86 24.53 -35.18
C ASP A 469 11.19 23.84 -34.88
N PRO A 470 12.09 23.70 -35.87
CA PRO A 470 13.36 23.02 -35.69
C PRO A 470 14.07 23.63 -34.48
N THR A 471 14.37 22.79 -33.50
CA THR A 471 15.02 23.21 -32.26
C THR A 471 16.33 23.90 -32.64
N PRO A 472 16.59 25.14 -32.20
CA PRO A 472 17.81 25.85 -32.56
C PRO A 472 19.03 24.99 -32.21
N ASP A 473 19.92 24.80 -33.18
CA ASP A 473 21.14 24.02 -33.00
C ASP A 473 21.88 24.50 -31.73
N PRO A 474 22.28 23.59 -30.83
CA PRO A 474 22.90 23.98 -29.57
C PRO A 474 24.19 24.76 -29.85
N THR A 475 24.21 26.02 -29.43
CA THR A 475 25.39 26.89 -29.51
C THR A 475 26.61 26.20 -28.89
N PRO A 476 27.75 26.13 -29.60
CA PRO A 476 28.92 25.40 -29.14
C PRO A 476 29.42 25.90 -27.78
N LYS A 477 29.54 24.98 -26.81
CA LYS A 477 30.07 25.29 -25.47
C LYS A 477 31.51 25.83 -25.57
N PRO A 478 31.85 26.93 -24.88
CA PRO A 478 33.21 27.47 -24.87
C PRO A 478 34.20 26.48 -24.23
N LYS A 479 35.36 26.29 -24.87
CA LYS A 479 36.43 25.37 -24.42
C LYS A 479 36.90 25.73 -22.99
N PRO A 480 37.05 24.74 -22.08
CA PRO A 480 37.56 24.99 -20.73
C PRO A 480 39.00 25.50 -20.74
N LYS A 481 39.29 26.59 -20.00
CA LYS A 481 40.65 27.08 -19.76
C LYS A 481 41.43 26.08 -18.88
N SER A 482 42.66 25.78 -19.28
CA SER A 482 43.61 24.89 -18.60
C SER A 482 43.91 25.32 -17.16
N LYS A 483 43.82 24.40 -16.21
CA LYS A 483 44.19 24.61 -14.80
C LYS A 483 45.70 24.88 -14.64
N PRO A 484 46.12 25.76 -13.71
CA PRO A 484 47.52 26.03 -13.44
C PRO A 484 48.22 24.87 -12.70
N ARG A 485 49.49 24.68 -13.06
CA ARG A 485 50.43 23.67 -12.56
C ARG A 485 50.81 23.97 -11.09
N PRO A 486 50.73 23.00 -10.16
CA PRO A 486 51.10 23.23 -8.77
C PRO A 486 52.63 23.27 -8.58
N THR A 487 53.06 24.22 -7.75
CA THR A 487 54.45 24.48 -7.34
C THR A 487 54.90 23.42 -6.30
N PRO A 488 56.14 22.90 -6.36
CA PRO A 488 56.65 21.92 -5.39
C PRO A 488 57.10 22.59 -4.08
N GLY A 489 56.60 22.12 -2.94
CA GLY A 489 57.00 22.56 -1.60
C GLY A 489 57.60 21.43 -0.77
N ALA A 490 58.89 21.60 -0.47
CA ALA A 490 59.71 21.15 0.66
C ALA A 490 59.46 19.79 1.36
N GLN A 491 60.51 18.96 1.32
CA GLN A 491 60.78 17.78 2.15
C GLN A 491 60.86 18.12 3.65
N SER A 492 60.35 17.23 4.49
CA SER A 492 60.79 17.08 5.88
C SER A 492 61.02 15.61 6.20
N ASP A 493 62.21 15.35 6.73
CA ASP A 493 62.78 14.06 7.07
C ASP A 493 62.01 13.35 8.20
N ALA A 494 61.63 12.09 7.96
CA ALA A 494 61.27 11.15 9.02
C ALA A 494 61.81 9.74 8.72
N LYS A 495 62.59 9.27 9.68
CA LYS A 495 63.42 8.06 9.77
C LYS A 495 62.60 6.74 9.66
N PRO A 496 62.98 5.74 8.86
CA PRO A 496 62.27 4.46 8.78
C PRO A 496 62.70 3.47 9.89
N VAL A 497 61.71 2.80 10.49
CA VAL A 497 61.87 1.63 11.38
C VAL A 497 61.80 0.35 10.52
N PRO A 498 62.67 -0.65 10.71
CA PRO A 498 62.71 -1.84 9.85
C PRO A 498 61.64 -2.87 10.26
N ARG A 499 60.97 -3.45 9.25
CA ARG A 499 60.14 -4.65 9.40
C ARG A 499 60.75 -5.84 8.64
N PRO A 500 60.56 -7.08 9.14
CA PRO A 500 61.28 -8.26 8.69
C PRO A 500 60.66 -8.91 7.45
N GLN A 501 61.53 -9.51 6.63
CA GLN A 501 61.19 -10.36 5.48
C GLN A 501 60.60 -11.71 5.91
N PRO A 502 59.79 -12.32 5.05
CA PRO A 502 59.90 -13.77 4.82
C PRO A 502 60.31 -14.11 3.39
N SER A 503 61.02 -15.22 3.33
CA SER A 503 61.81 -15.80 2.26
C SER A 503 61.04 -16.94 1.55
N TYR A 504 61.12 -16.93 0.22
CA TYR A 504 61.16 -18.05 -0.75
C TYR A 504 60.11 -19.19 -0.83
N GLY A 505 59.77 -19.48 -2.11
CA GLY A 505 59.42 -20.80 -2.67
C GLY A 505 58.10 -20.79 -3.45
N GLY A 506 57.98 -21.04 -4.76
CA GLY A 506 58.90 -21.52 -5.79
C GLY A 506 58.20 -22.58 -6.67
N GLY A 507 58.05 -22.32 -7.98
CA GLY A 507 57.79 -23.28 -9.08
C GLY A 507 56.31 -23.65 -9.34
N GLY A 508 55.78 -23.82 -10.56
CA GLY A 508 56.21 -23.75 -11.98
C GLY A 508 54.90 -23.73 -12.80
N GLY A 509 54.78 -23.28 -14.05
CA GLY A 509 55.56 -23.59 -15.24
C GLY A 509 54.68 -24.32 -16.28
N SER A 510 54.22 -23.60 -17.31
CA SER A 510 53.77 -24.03 -18.66
C SER A 510 52.73 -23.00 -19.17
N GLY A 511 52.81 -22.37 -20.35
CA GLY A 511 53.49 -22.70 -21.59
C GLY A 511 52.41 -22.79 -22.69
N GLY A 512 52.31 -21.79 -23.57
CA GLY A 512 51.31 -21.80 -24.64
C GLY A 512 51.29 -20.54 -25.49
N SER A 513 52.22 -20.46 -26.44
CA SER A 513 52.25 -19.48 -27.53
C SER A 513 51.21 -19.80 -28.60
N GLY A 514 50.59 -18.78 -29.19
CA GLY A 514 49.70 -18.90 -30.35
C GLY A 514 49.64 -17.60 -31.13
N THR A 515 50.38 -17.57 -32.23
CA THR A 515 50.58 -16.51 -33.23
C THR A 515 49.38 -16.29 -34.16
N GLY A 516 49.23 -15.04 -34.63
CA GLY A 516 49.00 -14.75 -36.05
C GLY A 516 47.63 -14.20 -36.46
N GLY A 517 47.63 -13.06 -37.17
CA GLY A 517 46.54 -12.66 -38.08
C GLY A 517 46.25 -11.16 -38.12
N SER A 518 46.88 -10.44 -39.05
CA SER A 518 46.54 -9.06 -39.44
C SER A 518 46.01 -9.01 -40.87
N SER A 519 44.93 -8.26 -41.10
CA SER A 519 44.48 -7.61 -42.37
C SER A 519 43.03 -7.14 -42.16
N GLY A 520 42.51 -5.97 -42.56
CA GLY A 520 42.93 -4.78 -43.29
C GLY A 520 41.66 -3.90 -43.40
N THR A 521 41.69 -2.64 -42.99
CA THR A 521 41.67 -1.39 -43.82
C THR A 521 40.29 -0.92 -44.35
N GLY A 522 39.97 0.35 -44.02
CA GLY A 522 38.92 1.22 -44.63
C GLY A 522 38.12 1.97 -43.54
N GLY A 523 38.49 3.16 -43.03
CA GLY A 523 38.46 4.48 -43.71
C GLY A 523 36.99 4.95 -43.86
N THR A 524 36.43 5.95 -43.15
CA THR A 524 36.83 7.37 -43.05
C THR A 524 36.04 8.17 -41.99
N THR A 525 36.75 9.09 -41.31
CA THR A 525 36.38 10.47 -40.84
C THR A 525 35.21 10.75 -39.87
N GLY A 526 35.54 11.39 -38.73
CA GLY A 526 34.63 12.30 -38.00
C GLY A 526 34.66 12.17 -36.47
N GLY A 527 35.59 12.86 -35.80
CA GLY A 527 35.82 12.75 -34.36
C GLY A 527 34.74 13.41 -33.50
N GLY A 528 34.00 12.56 -32.78
CA GLY A 528 33.16 12.87 -31.61
C GLY A 528 32.76 11.53 -30.98
N PRO A 529 32.60 11.41 -29.65
CA PRO A 529 32.26 10.12 -29.04
C PRO A 529 30.90 9.66 -29.57
N ALA A 530 30.91 8.65 -30.45
CA ALA A 530 29.69 8.06 -30.98
C ALA A 530 28.87 7.51 -29.81
N GLY A 531 27.74 8.14 -29.52
CA GLY A 531 26.81 7.68 -28.49
C GLY A 531 26.32 6.27 -28.81
N VAL A 532 26.15 5.45 -27.79
CA VAL A 532 25.66 4.08 -27.97
C VAL A 532 24.16 4.07 -28.29
N GLY A 533 23.70 3.16 -29.16
CA GLY A 533 22.26 2.98 -29.43
C GLY A 533 21.65 1.88 -28.57
N PHE A 534 20.42 2.06 -28.09
CA PHE A 534 19.69 0.97 -27.43
C PHE A 534 19.54 -0.23 -28.38
N GLY A 535 19.72 -1.44 -27.84
CA GLY A 535 19.68 -2.69 -28.61
C GLY A 535 20.98 -3.05 -29.34
N GLN A 536 21.97 -2.15 -29.40
CA GLN A 536 23.30 -2.47 -29.93
C GLN A 536 24.08 -3.37 -28.97
N ALA A 537 24.95 -4.22 -29.53
CA ALA A 537 25.80 -5.12 -28.76
C ALA A 537 26.73 -4.33 -27.82
N CYS A 538 26.99 -4.89 -26.64
CA CYS A 538 27.84 -4.27 -25.63
C CYS A 538 28.66 -5.31 -24.88
N ALA A 539 29.80 -4.89 -24.32
CA ALA A 539 30.61 -5.69 -23.42
C ALA A 539 31.48 -4.77 -22.54
N PRO A 540 31.73 -5.13 -21.26
CA PRO A 540 31.16 -6.25 -20.52
C PRO A 540 29.72 -5.99 -20.05
N VAL A 541 28.98 -7.05 -19.69
CA VAL A 541 27.67 -6.92 -19.02
C VAL A 541 27.85 -6.11 -17.72
N GLY A 542 27.01 -5.11 -17.54
CA GLY A 542 27.11 -4.15 -16.43
C GLY A 542 27.80 -2.83 -16.78
N ALA A 543 28.45 -2.71 -17.94
CA ALA A 543 28.99 -1.44 -18.42
C ALA A 543 27.88 -0.37 -18.51
N THR A 544 28.24 0.89 -18.24
CA THR A 544 27.35 2.05 -18.36
C THR A 544 27.85 2.97 -19.46
N ALA A 545 26.92 3.63 -20.15
CA ALA A 545 27.21 4.58 -21.20
C ALA A 545 26.09 5.63 -21.30
N THR A 546 26.31 6.65 -22.14
CA THR A 546 25.30 7.64 -22.48
C THR A 546 24.96 7.48 -23.96
N THR A 547 23.68 7.38 -24.28
CA THR A 547 23.20 7.29 -25.66
C THR A 547 23.41 8.63 -26.39
N ALA A 548 23.28 8.64 -27.72
CA ALA A 548 23.45 9.85 -28.53
C ALA A 548 22.48 10.99 -28.12
N ASP A 549 21.33 10.65 -27.55
CA ASP A 549 20.32 11.58 -27.03
C ASP A 549 20.45 11.85 -25.51
N GLY A 550 21.58 11.51 -24.89
CA GLY A 550 21.90 11.91 -23.52
C GLY A 550 21.33 11.02 -22.42
N ARG A 551 20.65 9.91 -22.75
CA ARG A 551 20.05 9.01 -21.76
C ARG A 551 21.08 8.01 -21.21
N PRO A 552 21.03 7.68 -19.91
CA PRO A 552 21.90 6.65 -19.35
C PRO A 552 21.49 5.26 -19.86
N ALA A 553 22.45 4.52 -20.39
CA ALA A 553 22.31 3.13 -20.81
C ALA A 553 23.19 2.20 -19.96
N LYS A 554 22.72 0.98 -19.76
CA LYS A 554 23.48 -0.10 -19.11
C LYS A 554 23.48 -1.34 -19.98
N CYS A 555 24.59 -2.07 -20.00
CA CYS A 555 24.75 -3.29 -20.76
C CYS A 555 24.10 -4.47 -20.02
N PHE A 556 23.08 -5.10 -20.59
CA PHE A 556 22.36 -6.24 -20.00
C PHE A 556 22.49 -7.49 -20.87
N MET A 557 22.46 -8.67 -20.23
CA MET A 557 22.35 -9.94 -20.94
C MET A 557 20.90 -10.18 -21.37
N GLY A 558 20.65 -10.27 -22.68
CA GLY A 558 19.34 -10.62 -23.22
C GLY A 558 18.98 -12.09 -22.96
N LYS A 559 17.68 -12.43 -23.13
CA LYS A 559 17.22 -13.84 -23.07
C LYS A 559 17.86 -14.72 -24.15
N ASP A 560 18.34 -14.11 -25.23
CA ASP A 560 19.08 -14.73 -26.33
C ASP A 560 20.58 -14.96 -25.98
N GLY A 561 21.02 -14.64 -24.76
CA GLY A 561 22.41 -14.76 -24.35
C GLY A 561 23.35 -13.71 -24.96
N ARG A 562 22.80 -12.67 -25.63
CA ARG A 562 23.58 -11.58 -26.22
C ARG A 562 23.49 -10.33 -25.35
N ALA A 563 24.65 -9.74 -25.05
CA ALA A 563 24.72 -8.52 -24.27
C ALA A 563 24.39 -7.29 -25.14
N ARG A 564 23.42 -6.47 -24.71
CA ARG A 564 22.96 -5.27 -25.43
C ARG A 564 22.73 -4.07 -24.51
N TRP A 565 22.89 -2.86 -25.04
CA TRP A 565 22.57 -1.63 -24.32
C TRP A 565 21.06 -1.51 -24.10
N GLY A 566 20.64 -1.34 -22.85
CA GLY A 566 19.26 -1.16 -22.43
C GLY A 566 19.10 0.00 -21.44
N TYR A 567 17.86 0.35 -21.11
CA TYR A 567 17.55 1.43 -20.16
C TYR A 567 18.11 1.12 -18.77
N ASN A 568 18.82 2.09 -18.19
CA ASN A 568 19.24 2.01 -16.80
C ASN A 568 18.07 2.37 -15.87
N SER A 569 17.07 1.49 -15.74
CA SER A 569 15.90 1.68 -14.86
C SER A 569 16.21 1.34 -13.39
N GLY A 570 17.41 1.68 -12.94
CA GLY A 570 17.93 1.37 -11.59
C GLY A 570 17.30 2.23 -10.50
#